data_AF-A0A940WRJ9-F1
#
_entry.id   AF-A0A940WRJ9-F1
#
_cell.length_a   1.000
_cell.length_b   1.000
_cell.length_c   1.000
_cell.angle_alpha   90.00
_cell.angle_beta   90.00
_cell.angle_gamma   90.00
#
_symmetry.space_group_name_H-M   'P 1'
#
loop_
_entity.id
_entity.type
_entity.pdbx_description
1 polymer ?
#
loop_
_entity_poly.entity_id
_entity_poly.type
_entity_poly.pdbx_seq_one_letter_code
_entity_poly.pdbx_strand_id
1 'polypeptide(L)'
;MLEGDPVPFGGIGGASRIVTPSDVRNQVFSVVRLREGYDLAEVDGFLGRVETALSRLVRENEELKARLSSTPDCTALEAAPSPGARAVRIVEVAEEAADRIVAMANKEAETIVAQARRRADGLGRDALEKITELQRQAQETRREVMERRLQDLRLIVADFDAVLRQCFHEHTEHLLALLDGREPPGPVADASTREAAPQL
;
A
#
# COMPACT_ATOMS: atom_id res chain seq x y z
N MET A 1 -84.70 21.42 0.34
CA MET A 1 -83.62 22.03 1.13
C MET A 1 -83.00 20.88 1.91
N LEU A 2 -81.77 20.49 1.59
CA LEU A 2 -81.12 19.27 2.11
C LEU A 2 -80.24 19.66 3.30
N GLU A 3 -80.71 19.35 4.49
CA GLU A 3 -80.01 19.52 5.76
C GLU A 3 -79.10 18.30 5.96
N GLY A 4 -77.78 18.52 5.94
CA GLY A 4 -76.79 17.46 6.06
C GLY A 4 -76.50 17.12 7.52
N ASP A 5 -76.77 15.87 7.90
CA ASP A 5 -76.48 15.31 9.22
C ASP A 5 -74.98 15.41 9.59
N PRO A 6 -74.63 15.62 10.87
CA PRO A 6 -73.24 15.59 11.33
C PRO A 6 -72.73 14.15 11.36
N VAL A 7 -71.70 13.86 10.56
CA VAL A 7 -71.02 12.55 10.55
C VAL A 7 -70.25 12.32 11.86
N PRO A 8 -70.52 11.23 12.61
CA PRO A 8 -69.76 10.86 13.79
C PRO A 8 -68.39 10.27 13.41
N PHE A 9 -67.42 10.42 14.32
CA PHE A 9 -66.04 9.94 14.22
C PHE A 9 -65.93 8.52 13.66
N GLY A 10 -65.59 8.43 12.37
CA GLY A 10 -65.12 7.20 11.74
C GLY A 10 -63.73 6.88 12.27
N GLY A 11 -63.62 5.77 13.01
CA GLY A 11 -62.35 5.24 13.48
C GLY A 11 -61.36 5.03 12.33
N ILE A 12 -60.12 5.49 12.50
CA ILE A 12 -59.07 5.26 11.53
C ILE A 12 -58.27 4.03 11.96
N GLY A 13 -58.82 2.86 11.61
CA GLY A 13 -58.04 1.69 11.26
C GLY A 13 -58.06 1.55 9.74
N GLY A 14 -56.88 1.53 9.11
CA GLY A 14 -56.70 1.06 7.73
C GLY A 14 -56.42 2.15 6.69
N ALA A 15 -55.19 2.11 6.17
CA ALA A 15 -54.63 2.89 5.04
C ALA A 15 -54.47 4.40 5.26
N SER A 16 -53.23 4.89 5.14
CA SER A 16 -52.88 6.32 5.06
C SER A 16 -53.60 7.02 3.91
N ARG A 17 -54.88 7.33 4.09
CA ARG A 17 -55.59 8.31 3.29
C ARG A 17 -54.90 9.65 3.57
N ILE A 18 -54.12 10.09 2.59
CA ILE A 18 -53.36 11.33 2.67
C ILE A 18 -54.34 12.44 3.06
N VAL A 19 -54.13 13.00 4.25
CA VAL A 19 -54.90 14.13 4.75
C VAL A 19 -54.67 15.29 3.78
N THR A 20 -55.74 15.81 3.18
CA THR A 20 -55.65 17.00 2.32
C THR A 20 -55.81 18.28 3.15
N PRO A 21 -55.35 19.45 2.66
CA PRO A 21 -55.59 20.71 3.36
C PRO A 21 -57.08 21.01 3.62
N SER A 22 -57.98 20.46 2.79
CA SER A 22 -59.43 20.57 2.97
C SER A 22 -59.95 19.65 4.07
N ASP A 23 -59.33 18.48 4.28
CA ASP A 23 -59.71 17.55 5.35
C ASP A 23 -59.35 18.10 6.74
N VAL A 24 -58.23 18.83 6.85
CA VAL A 24 -57.83 19.52 8.11
C VAL A 24 -58.82 20.63 8.48
N ARG A 25 -59.30 21.39 7.48
CA ARG A 25 -60.26 22.50 7.69
C ARG A 25 -61.64 22.04 8.13
N ASN A 26 -62.09 20.90 7.62
CA ASN A 26 -63.43 20.36 7.91
C ASN A 26 -63.45 19.42 9.12
N GLN A 27 -62.31 19.27 9.80
CA GLN A 27 -62.20 18.39 10.96
C GLN A 27 -62.90 19.00 12.18
N VAL A 28 -63.94 18.34 12.68
CA VAL A 28 -64.63 18.74 13.92
C VAL A 28 -64.16 17.84 15.06
N PHE A 29 -63.69 18.45 16.16
CA PHE A 29 -63.30 17.74 17.38
C PHE A 29 -64.45 17.73 18.40
N SER A 30 -64.64 16.61 19.10
CA SER A 30 -65.62 16.52 20.18
C SER A 30 -65.06 17.10 21.49
N VAL A 31 -65.81 17.99 22.14
CA VAL A 31 -65.39 18.60 23.41
C VAL A 31 -65.64 17.64 24.58
N VAL A 32 -64.58 17.16 25.23
CA VAL A 32 -64.68 16.28 26.39
C VAL A 32 -64.73 17.11 27.66
N ARG A 33 -65.90 17.18 28.31
CA ARG A 33 -66.18 18.07 29.46
C ARG A 33 -65.62 17.61 30.82
N LEU A 34 -64.94 16.46 30.91
CA LEU A 34 -64.62 15.79 32.18
C LEU A 34 -63.13 15.44 32.40
N ARG A 35 -62.23 15.84 31.50
CA ARG A 35 -60.76 15.71 31.69
C ARG A 35 -60.04 16.90 31.06
N GLU A 36 -58.81 17.18 31.51
CA GLU A 36 -57.92 18.23 31.00
C GLU A 36 -58.01 18.32 29.47
N GLY A 37 -58.76 19.32 29.01
CA GLY A 37 -59.06 19.53 27.60
C GLY A 37 -57.98 20.40 26.97
N TYR A 38 -57.66 20.12 25.71
CA TYR A 38 -56.87 21.04 24.91
C TYR A 38 -57.61 22.37 24.78
N ASP A 39 -56.87 23.48 24.86
CA ASP A 39 -57.43 24.80 24.57
C ASP A 39 -57.85 24.84 23.10
N LEU A 40 -59.13 25.09 22.85
CA LEU A 40 -59.71 25.19 21.51
C LEU A 40 -58.96 26.23 20.67
N ALA A 41 -58.57 27.36 21.26
CA ALA A 41 -57.87 28.42 20.53
C ALA A 41 -56.44 28.00 20.14
N GLU A 42 -55.77 27.21 20.99
CA GLU A 42 -54.42 26.71 20.70
C GLU A 42 -54.44 25.60 19.63
N VAL A 43 -55.45 24.72 19.70
CA VAL A 43 -55.67 23.66 18.70
C VAL A 43 -56.00 24.26 17.34
N ASP A 44 -56.92 25.22 17.27
CA ASP A 44 -57.26 25.91 16.02
C ASP A 44 -56.03 26.63 15.43
N GLY A 45 -55.23 27.28 16.29
CA GLY A 45 -53.98 27.90 15.88
C GLY A 45 -52.94 26.91 15.34
N PHE A 46 -52.85 25.71 15.91
CA PHE A 46 -51.97 24.64 15.41
C PHE A 46 -52.46 24.08 14.07
N LEU A 47 -53.76 23.85 13.92
CA LEU A 47 -54.36 23.35 12.68
C LEU A 47 -54.19 24.35 11.52
N GLY A 48 -54.30 25.65 11.77
CA GLY A 48 -53.99 26.67 10.76
C GLY A 48 -52.53 26.64 10.28
N ARG A 49 -51.57 26.35 11.18
CA ARG A 49 -50.16 26.16 10.79
C ARG A 49 -49.96 24.89 9.95
N VAL A 50 -50.62 23.79 10.34
CA VAL A 50 -50.58 22.51 9.61
C VAL A 50 -51.19 22.66 8.22
N GLU A 51 -52.33 23.34 8.09
CA GLU A 51 -53.00 23.59 6.83
C GLU A 51 -52.13 24.41 5.87
N THR A 52 -51.50 25.47 6.38
CA THR A 52 -50.59 26.33 5.60
C THR A 52 -49.38 25.53 5.11
N ALA A 53 -48.78 24.72 5.99
CA ALA A 53 -47.63 23.88 5.64
C ALA A 53 -47.99 22.80 4.61
N LEU A 54 -49.15 22.15 4.77
CA LEU A 54 -49.61 21.12 3.86
C LEU A 54 -49.97 21.70 2.48
N SER A 55 -50.65 22.85 2.44
CA SER A 55 -50.97 23.54 1.18
C SER A 55 -49.71 23.94 0.43
N ARG A 56 -48.69 24.40 1.16
CA ARG A 56 -47.36 24.69 0.59
C ARG A 56 -46.71 23.43 0.03
N LEU A 57 -46.66 22.33 0.80
CA LEU A 57 -46.08 21.06 0.36
C LEU A 57 -46.80 20.44 -0.84
N VAL A 58 -48.12 20.57 -0.91
CA VAL A 58 -48.91 20.12 -2.06
C VAL A 58 -48.55 20.96 -3.29
N ARG A 59 -48.48 22.28 -3.16
CA ARG A 59 -48.06 23.17 -4.26
C ARG A 59 -46.62 22.88 -4.71
N GLU A 60 -45.69 22.74 -3.79
CA GLU A 60 -44.30 22.40 -4.09
C GLU A 60 -44.20 21.02 -4.75
N ASN A 61 -44.99 20.03 -4.33
CA ASN A 61 -45.06 18.73 -5.02
C ASN A 61 -45.60 18.85 -6.45
N GLU A 62 -46.68 19.60 -6.65
CA GLU A 62 -47.23 19.83 -7.98
C GLU A 62 -46.25 20.61 -8.86
N GLU A 63 -45.50 21.56 -8.31
CA GLU A 63 -44.44 22.27 -9.02
C GLU A 63 -43.24 21.36 -9.35
N LEU A 64 -42.82 20.49 -8.43
CA LEU A 64 -41.75 19.50 -8.67
C LEU A 64 -42.17 18.47 -9.72
N LYS A 65 -43.42 17.99 -9.68
CA LYS A 65 -43.99 17.11 -10.72
C LYS A 65 -44.08 17.83 -12.06
N ALA A 66 -44.52 19.10 -12.06
CA ALA A 66 -44.57 19.92 -13.25
C ALA A 66 -43.17 20.09 -13.84
N ARG A 67 -42.16 20.42 -13.03
CA ARG A 67 -40.75 20.53 -13.44
C ARG A 67 -40.20 19.22 -14.02
N LEU A 68 -40.54 18.08 -13.42
CA LEU A 68 -40.17 16.75 -13.94
C LEU A 68 -40.87 16.41 -15.26
N SER A 69 -42.11 16.86 -15.44
CA SER A 69 -42.87 16.67 -16.69
C SER A 69 -42.50 17.69 -17.78
N SER A 70 -42.02 18.88 -17.40
CA SER A 70 -41.70 20.00 -18.29
C SER A 70 -40.25 20.02 -18.75
N THR A 71 -39.43 19.06 -18.34
CA THR A 71 -38.19 18.68 -19.04
C THR A 71 -38.54 17.57 -20.03
N PRO A 72 -38.90 17.89 -21.29
CA PRO A 72 -39.17 16.89 -22.30
C PRO A 72 -37.87 16.65 -23.08
N ASP A 73 -36.94 15.90 -22.49
CA ASP A 73 -35.85 15.30 -23.29
C ASP A 73 -36.27 13.95 -23.91
N CYS A 74 -37.58 13.65 -23.93
CA CYS A 74 -38.12 12.39 -24.45
C CYS A 74 -39.54 12.53 -25.06
N THR A 75 -39.81 13.50 -25.94
CA THR A 75 -41.02 13.43 -26.79
C THR A 75 -40.79 12.54 -28.02
N ALA A 76 -40.37 11.29 -27.78
CA ALA A 76 -40.34 10.20 -28.77
C ALA A 76 -40.67 8.81 -28.17
N LEU A 77 -41.19 8.74 -26.93
CA LEU A 77 -41.66 7.48 -26.32
C LEU A 77 -43.13 7.62 -25.89
N GLU A 78 -44.05 7.50 -26.84
CA GLU A 78 -45.47 7.16 -26.61
C GLU A 78 -45.62 5.65 -26.25
N ALA A 79 -44.75 5.18 -25.36
CA ALA A 79 -44.83 3.89 -24.68
C ALA A 79 -43.97 4.03 -23.43
N ALA A 80 -44.59 4.29 -22.28
CA ALA A 80 -43.88 4.21 -21.02
C ALA A 80 -43.21 2.82 -20.96
N PRO A 81 -41.87 2.72 -20.91
CA PRO A 81 -41.21 1.43 -20.79
C PRO A 81 -41.74 0.79 -19.51
N SER A 82 -42.22 -0.45 -19.64
CA SER A 82 -42.79 -1.19 -18.51
C SER A 82 -41.79 -1.15 -17.34
N PRO A 83 -42.25 -1.21 -16.08
CA PRO A 83 -41.35 -1.30 -14.93
C PRO A 83 -40.26 -2.39 -15.10
N GLY A 84 -40.55 -3.48 -15.83
CA GLY A 84 -39.56 -4.47 -16.26
C GLY A 84 -38.46 -3.92 -17.18
N ALA A 85 -38.80 -3.12 -18.20
CA ALA A 85 -37.81 -2.50 -19.09
C ALA A 85 -36.88 -1.49 -18.39
N ARG A 86 -37.34 -0.85 -17.31
CA ARG A 86 -36.47 -0.02 -16.45
C ARG A 86 -35.54 -0.87 -15.58
N ALA A 87 -36.04 -1.96 -15.01
CA ALA A 87 -35.23 -2.88 -14.22
C ALA A 87 -34.12 -3.52 -15.06
N VAL A 88 -34.41 -3.93 -16.30
CA VAL A 88 -33.42 -4.50 -17.23
C VAL A 88 -32.28 -3.51 -17.50
N ARG A 89 -32.58 -2.24 -17.77
CA ARG A 89 -31.54 -1.21 -17.99
C ARG A 89 -30.68 -0.95 -16.75
N ILE A 90 -31.26 -1.02 -15.55
CA ILE A 90 -30.50 -0.86 -14.30
C ILE A 90 -29.57 -2.06 -14.08
N VAL A 91 -30.03 -3.27 -14.39
CA VAL A 91 -29.21 -4.49 -14.34
C VAL A 91 -28.07 -4.41 -15.35
N GLU A 92 -28.34 -4.01 -16.59
CA GLU A 92 -27.32 -3.86 -17.64
C GLU A 92 -26.25 -2.83 -17.26
N VAL A 93 -26.65 -1.67 -16.72
CA VAL A 93 -25.71 -0.66 -16.22
C VAL A 93 -24.92 -1.15 -15.00
N ALA A 94 -25.54 -1.96 -14.13
CA ALA A 94 -24.86 -2.56 -12.99
C ALA A 94 -23.86 -3.65 -13.40
N GLU A 95 -24.20 -4.47 -14.39
CA GLU A 95 -23.30 -5.47 -14.98
C GLU A 95 -22.12 -4.80 -15.67
N GLU A 96 -22.35 -3.77 -16.48
CA GLU A 96 -21.26 -3.02 -17.13
C GLU A 96 -20.37 -2.32 -16.10
N ALA A 97 -20.95 -1.78 -15.02
CA ALA A 97 -20.18 -1.20 -13.92
C ALA A 97 -19.35 -2.27 -13.18
N ALA A 98 -19.90 -3.46 -12.95
CA ALA A 98 -19.18 -4.57 -12.35
C ALA A 98 -18.00 -5.02 -13.23
N ASP A 99 -18.21 -5.17 -14.54
CA ASP A 99 -17.17 -5.54 -15.50
C ASP A 99 -16.04 -4.50 -15.54
N ARG A 100 -16.37 -3.20 -15.50
CA ARG A 100 -15.37 -2.12 -15.42
C ARG A 100 -14.55 -2.20 -14.13
N ILE A 101 -15.18 -2.46 -12.98
CA ILE A 101 -14.48 -2.59 -11.70
C ILE A 101 -13.53 -3.80 -11.73
N VAL A 102 -13.98 -4.94 -12.27
CA VAL A 102 -13.15 -6.14 -12.43
C VAL A 102 -11.98 -5.88 -13.36
N ALA A 103 -12.21 -5.20 -14.49
CA ALA A 103 -11.15 -4.83 -15.42
C ALA A 103 -10.11 -3.89 -14.79
N MET A 104 -10.55 -2.90 -14.02
CA MET A 104 -9.67 -2.00 -13.28
C MET A 104 -8.87 -2.75 -12.21
N ALA A 105 -9.51 -3.59 -11.40
CA ALA A 105 -8.84 -4.39 -10.38
C ALA A 105 -7.80 -5.34 -10.97
N ASN A 106 -8.13 -6.00 -12.09
CA ASN A 106 -7.20 -6.87 -12.81
C ASN A 106 -6.00 -6.09 -13.34
N LYS A 107 -6.23 -4.91 -13.93
CA LYS A 107 -5.15 -4.04 -14.42
C LYS A 107 -4.24 -3.57 -13.28
N GLU A 108 -4.81 -3.15 -12.16
CA GLU A 108 -4.04 -2.76 -10.98
C GLU A 108 -3.23 -3.94 -10.43
N ALA A 109 -3.84 -5.13 -10.31
CA ALA A 109 -3.15 -6.35 -9.90
C ALA A 109 -1.99 -6.69 -10.83
N GLU A 110 -2.17 -6.61 -12.15
CA GLU A 110 -1.11 -6.81 -13.14
C GLU A 110 0.03 -5.80 -12.95
N THR A 111 -0.28 -4.52 -12.68
CA THR A 111 0.77 -3.52 -12.42
C THR A 111 1.55 -3.82 -11.15
N ILE A 112 0.87 -4.24 -10.08
CA ILE A 112 1.51 -4.59 -8.81
C ILE A 112 2.42 -5.80 -9.00
N VAL A 113 1.93 -6.85 -9.68
CA VAL A 113 2.72 -8.04 -9.98
C VAL A 113 3.92 -7.70 -10.86
N ALA A 114 3.74 -6.86 -11.89
CA ALA A 114 4.84 -6.44 -12.76
C ALA A 114 5.90 -5.63 -11.99
N GLN A 115 5.49 -4.72 -11.11
CA GLN A 115 6.41 -3.97 -10.26
C GLN A 115 7.14 -4.88 -9.27
N ALA A 116 6.42 -5.82 -8.63
CA ALA A 116 7.01 -6.78 -7.72
C ALA A 116 8.06 -7.66 -8.42
N ARG A 117 7.75 -8.15 -9.63
CA ARG A 117 8.70 -8.91 -10.46
C ARG A 117 9.94 -8.09 -10.81
N ARG A 118 9.78 -6.85 -11.28
CA ARG A 118 10.92 -5.97 -11.57
C ARG A 118 11.81 -5.72 -10.35
N ARG A 119 11.22 -5.53 -9.16
CA ARG A 119 11.97 -5.37 -7.92
C ARG A 119 12.70 -6.66 -7.54
N ALA A 120 12.05 -7.82 -7.65
CA ALA A 120 12.67 -9.11 -7.41
C ALA A 120 13.85 -9.38 -8.37
N ASP A 121 13.67 -9.10 -9.65
CA ASP A 121 14.72 -9.23 -10.66
C ASP A 121 15.90 -8.28 -10.38
N GLY A 122 15.62 -7.06 -9.95
CA GLY A 122 16.64 -6.09 -9.52
C GLY A 122 17.44 -6.60 -8.33
N LEU A 123 16.76 -7.04 -7.27
CA LEU A 123 17.42 -7.63 -6.10
C LEU A 123 18.25 -8.87 -6.46
N GLY A 124 17.76 -9.69 -7.39
CA GLY A 124 18.50 -10.85 -7.90
C GLY A 124 19.79 -10.46 -8.61
N ARG A 125 19.75 -9.43 -9.47
CA ARG A 125 20.95 -8.91 -10.15
C ARG A 125 21.95 -8.33 -9.15
N ASP A 126 21.49 -7.50 -8.22
CA ASP A 126 22.34 -6.89 -7.18
C ASP A 126 22.99 -7.96 -6.29
N ALA A 127 22.27 -9.03 -5.97
CA ALA A 127 22.79 -10.15 -5.19
C ALA A 127 23.85 -10.93 -5.98
N LEU A 128 23.60 -11.22 -7.26
CA LEU A 128 24.57 -11.89 -8.12
C LEU A 128 25.84 -11.05 -8.32
N GLU A 129 25.69 -9.74 -8.52
CA GLU A 129 26.83 -8.82 -8.62
C GLU A 129 27.67 -8.84 -7.33
N LYS A 130 27.02 -8.77 -6.16
CA LYS A 130 27.71 -8.87 -4.86
C LYS A 130 28.41 -10.22 -4.69
N ILE A 131 27.80 -11.33 -5.10
CA ILE A 131 28.43 -12.66 -5.06
C ILE A 131 29.70 -12.66 -5.92
N THR A 132 29.62 -12.15 -7.16
CA THR A 132 30.78 -12.10 -8.06
C THR A 132 31.89 -11.19 -7.54
N GLU A 133 31.52 -10.06 -6.93
CA GLU A 133 32.47 -9.12 -6.35
C GLU A 133 33.15 -9.68 -5.10
N LEU A 134 32.39 -10.28 -4.17
CA LEU A 134 32.97 -10.97 -3.01
C LEU A 134 33.86 -12.13 -3.43
N GLN A 135 33.49 -12.86 -4.48
CA GLN A 135 34.32 -13.93 -5.03
C GLN A 135 35.63 -13.38 -5.62
N ARG A 136 35.58 -12.26 -6.35
CA ARG A 136 36.79 -11.58 -6.87
C ARG A 136 37.69 -11.11 -5.73
N GLN A 137 37.12 -10.47 -4.71
CA GLN A 137 37.87 -10.03 -3.52
C GLN A 137 38.50 -11.20 -2.76
N ALA A 138 37.77 -12.31 -2.59
CA ALA A 138 38.30 -13.53 -1.96
C ALA A 138 39.44 -14.15 -2.79
N GLN A 139 39.35 -14.11 -4.12
CA GLN A 139 40.43 -14.56 -4.99
C GLN A 139 41.65 -13.64 -4.93
N GLU A 140 41.46 -12.33 -4.89
CA GLU A 140 42.53 -11.34 -4.79
C GLU A 140 43.27 -11.45 -3.47
N THR A 141 42.56 -11.47 -2.34
CA THR A 141 43.17 -11.69 -1.02
C THR A 141 43.93 -13.02 -0.95
N ARG A 142 43.37 -14.10 -1.51
CA ARG A 142 44.08 -15.38 -1.62
C ARG A 142 45.35 -15.26 -2.48
N ARG A 143 45.27 -14.53 -3.59
CA ARG A 143 46.41 -14.30 -4.49
C ARG A 143 47.50 -13.49 -3.79
N GLU A 144 47.15 -12.41 -3.11
CA GLU A 144 48.07 -11.59 -2.33
C GLU A 144 48.79 -12.41 -1.25
N VAL A 145 48.07 -13.25 -0.51
CA VAL A 145 48.68 -14.14 0.48
C VAL A 145 49.69 -15.10 -0.17
N MET A 146 49.36 -15.66 -1.34
CA MET A 146 50.30 -16.52 -2.05
C MET A 146 51.49 -15.76 -2.61
N GLU A 147 51.29 -14.56 -3.13
CA GLU A 147 52.38 -13.70 -3.62
C GLU A 147 53.33 -13.31 -2.48
N ARG A 148 52.81 -12.98 -1.29
CA ARG A 148 53.62 -12.74 -0.08
C ARG A 148 54.44 -13.98 0.30
N ARG A 149 53.82 -15.16 0.39
CA ARG A 149 54.54 -16.41 0.69
C ARG A 149 55.63 -16.74 -0.33
N LEU A 150 55.36 -16.50 -1.62
CA LEU A 150 56.36 -16.68 -2.67
C LEU A 150 57.53 -15.70 -2.51
N GLN A 151 57.25 -14.46 -2.10
CA GLN A 151 58.27 -13.47 -1.82
C GLN A 151 59.11 -13.86 -0.60
N ASP A 152 58.49 -14.33 0.48
CA ASP A 152 59.19 -14.81 1.68
C ASP A 152 60.11 -15.99 1.35
N LEU A 153 59.62 -16.98 0.60
CA LEU A 153 60.44 -18.12 0.17
C LEU A 153 61.63 -17.68 -0.69
N ARG A 154 61.46 -16.69 -1.56
CA ARG A 154 62.56 -16.15 -2.37
C ARG A 154 63.60 -15.45 -1.52
N LEU A 155 63.17 -14.69 -0.51
CA LEU A 155 64.08 -14.02 0.43
C LEU A 155 64.87 -15.07 1.24
N ILE A 156 64.20 -16.08 1.78
CA ILE A 156 64.86 -17.18 2.51
C ILE A 156 65.92 -17.87 1.65
N VAL A 157 65.60 -18.16 0.38
CA VAL A 157 66.56 -18.79 -0.54
C VAL A 157 67.74 -17.86 -0.84
N ALA A 158 67.51 -16.56 -1.02
CA ALA A 158 68.56 -15.59 -1.25
C ALA A 158 69.47 -15.41 -0.02
N ASP A 159 68.88 -15.36 1.18
CA ASP A 159 69.61 -15.28 2.45
C ASP A 159 70.47 -16.53 2.67
N PHE A 160 69.91 -17.71 2.38
CA PHE A 160 70.65 -18.97 2.48
C PHE A 160 71.85 -19.03 1.51
N ASP A 161 71.66 -18.59 0.25
CA ASP A 161 72.76 -18.49 -0.73
C ASP A 161 73.85 -17.51 -0.27
N ALA A 162 73.46 -16.35 0.29
CA ALA A 162 74.40 -15.38 0.82
C ALA A 162 75.23 -15.94 1.99
N VAL A 163 74.58 -16.62 2.94
CA VAL A 163 75.25 -17.26 4.08
C VAL A 163 76.22 -18.35 3.62
N LEU A 164 75.80 -19.20 2.67
CA LEU A 164 76.68 -20.24 2.13
C LEU A 164 77.91 -19.62 1.45
N ARG A 165 77.72 -18.60 0.61
CA ARG A 165 78.83 -17.90 -0.05
C ARG A 165 79.78 -17.27 0.95
N GLN A 166 79.26 -16.64 2.00
CA GLN A 166 80.08 -16.05 3.06
C GLN A 166 80.88 -17.12 3.80
N CYS A 167 80.26 -18.22 4.21
CA CYS A 167 80.94 -19.31 4.91
C CYS A 167 82.05 -19.94 4.05
N PHE A 168 81.77 -20.18 2.76
CA PHE A 168 82.81 -20.67 1.84
C PHE A 168 83.93 -19.65 1.66
N HIS A 169 83.61 -18.36 1.54
CA HIS A 169 84.62 -17.31 1.41
C HIS A 169 85.51 -17.22 2.65
N GLU A 170 84.93 -17.16 3.85
CA GLU A 170 85.65 -17.16 5.13
C GLU A 170 86.54 -18.40 5.27
N HIS A 171 86.04 -19.58 4.90
CA HIS A 171 86.83 -20.80 4.92
C HIS A 171 88.01 -20.75 3.94
N THR A 172 87.80 -20.24 2.72
CA THR A 172 88.90 -20.09 1.75
C THR A 172 89.96 -19.10 2.23
N GLU A 173 89.56 -17.96 2.81
CA GLU A 173 90.49 -16.98 3.38
C GLU A 173 91.27 -17.56 4.57
N HIS A 174 90.62 -18.34 5.43
CA HIS A 174 91.28 -19.04 6.54
C HIS A 174 92.32 -20.04 6.04
N LEU A 175 92.00 -20.84 5.01
CA LEU A 175 92.94 -21.78 4.41
C LEU A 175 94.12 -21.05 3.74
N LEU A 176 93.88 -19.93 3.06
CA LEU A 176 94.93 -19.10 2.47
C LEU A 176 95.86 -18.53 3.55
N ALA A 177 95.31 -18.01 4.65
CA ALA A 177 96.11 -17.49 5.77
C ALA A 177 97.02 -18.56 6.39
N LEU A 178 96.52 -19.79 6.55
CA LEU A 178 97.31 -20.93 7.04
C LEU A 178 98.44 -21.31 6.07
N LEU A 179 98.21 -21.25 4.75
CA LEU A 179 99.23 -21.52 3.74
C LEU A 179 100.32 -20.43 3.70
N ASP A 180 99.95 -19.17 3.92
CA ASP A 180 100.87 -18.03 3.96
C ASP A 180 101.69 -17.92 5.27
N GLY A 181 101.48 -18.85 6.22
CA GLY A 181 102.17 -18.87 7.51
C GLY A 181 101.78 -17.71 8.45
N ARG A 182 100.65 -17.04 8.18
CA ARG A 182 100.06 -16.04 9.07
C ARG A 182 99.18 -16.73 10.11
N GLU A 183 99.23 -16.25 11.35
CA GLU A 183 98.30 -16.70 12.39
C GLU A 183 96.87 -16.36 11.94
N PRO A 184 95.95 -17.33 11.87
CA PRO A 184 94.63 -17.08 11.35
C PRO A 184 93.87 -16.12 12.28
N PRO A 185 93.01 -15.23 11.75
CA PRO A 185 92.07 -14.52 12.60
C PRO A 185 91.24 -15.56 13.36
N GLY A 186 91.10 -15.37 14.68
CA GLY A 186 90.47 -16.32 15.60
C GLY A 186 89.07 -16.77 15.16
N PRO A 187 88.55 -17.87 15.73
CA PRO A 187 87.31 -18.48 15.27
C PRO A 187 86.18 -17.46 15.27
N VAL A 188 85.58 -17.27 14.09
CA VAL A 188 84.37 -16.47 13.93
C VAL A 188 83.29 -17.13 14.78
N ALA A 189 82.79 -16.39 15.76
CA ALA A 189 81.84 -16.84 16.76
C ALA A 189 80.64 -17.56 16.10
N ASP A 190 80.26 -18.68 16.71
CA ASP A 190 79.22 -19.60 16.28
C ASP A 190 78.04 -18.93 15.59
N ALA A 191 77.76 -19.35 14.36
CA ALA A 191 76.50 -19.11 13.65
C ALA A 191 75.26 -19.76 14.34
N SER A 192 75.36 -20.12 15.63
CA SER A 192 74.33 -20.83 16.40
C SER A 192 73.49 -19.90 17.30
N THR A 193 73.75 -18.59 17.32
CA THR A 193 73.01 -17.64 18.17
C THR A 193 72.23 -16.60 17.37
N ARG A 194 71.35 -17.04 16.47
CA ARG A 194 70.27 -16.17 15.98
C ARG A 194 68.92 -16.86 16.09
N GLU A 195 68.45 -16.82 17.34
CA GLU A 195 67.11 -16.38 17.70
C GLU A 195 65.94 -17.13 17.06
N ALA A 196 65.36 -18.01 17.86
CA ALA A 196 64.05 -18.58 17.67
C ALA A 196 63.00 -17.51 17.34
N ALA A 197 62.23 -17.77 16.28
CA ALA A 197 60.88 -17.31 15.93
C ALA A 197 60.26 -16.08 16.65
N PRO A 198 59.39 -15.35 15.93
CA PRO A 198 57.98 -15.56 16.26
C PRO A 198 57.16 -15.97 15.04
N GLN A 199 56.33 -16.98 15.27
CA GLN A 199 55.19 -17.30 14.42
C GLN A 199 54.12 -16.23 14.63
N LEU A 200 53.62 -15.63 13.55
CA LEU A 200 52.25 -15.11 13.41
C LEU A 200 51.85 -15.21 11.93
#